data_AF-A0A2D6FLX9-F1
#
_entry.id   AF-A0A2D6FLX9-F1
#
_cell.length_a   1.000
_cell.length_b   1.000
_cell.length_c   1.000
_cell.angle_alpha   90.00
_cell.angle_beta   90.00
_cell.angle_gamma   90.00
#
_symmetry.space_group_name_H-M   'P 1'
#
loop_
_entity.id
_entity.type
_entity.pdbx_description
1 polymer ?
#
loop_
_entity_poly.entity_id
_entity_poly.type
_entity_poly.pdbx_seq_one_letter_code
_entity_poly.pdbx_strand_id
1 'polypeptide(L)' 'MKNSLKLLDQIIEISRQEDLINKKKNIKGNASKTVGKSWMLHHLEALKELIIFENVNSRNSRPIQKED' A
#
# COMPACT_ATOMS: atom_id res chain seq x y z
N MET A 1 8.28 -9.83 -9.61
CA MET A 1 7.24 -9.51 -8.60
C MET A 1 7.75 -9.29 -7.18
N LYS A 2 8.66 -10.11 -6.61
CA LYS A 2 9.20 -9.83 -5.26
C LYS A 2 9.84 -8.44 -5.15
N ASN A 3 10.50 -8.00 -6.22
CA ASN A 3 11.14 -6.68 -6.26
C ASN A 3 10.14 -5.53 -6.36
N SER A 4 9.03 -5.69 -7.10
CA SER A 4 8.01 -4.64 -7.23
C SER A 4 7.25 -4.43 -5.92
N LEU A 5 6.95 -5.48 -5.15
CA LEU A 5 6.37 -5.34 -3.81
C LEU A 5 7.34 -4.66 -2.83
N LYS A 6 8.63 -5.01 -2.87
CA LYS A 6 9.65 -4.32 -2.06
C LYS A 6 9.76 -2.83 -2.39
N LEU A 7 9.72 -2.49 -3.68
CA LEU A 7 9.72 -1.09 -4.13
C LEU A 7 8.46 -0.36 -3.65
N LEU A 8 7.29 -0.99 -3.77
CA LEU A 8 6.05 -0.43 -3.27
C LEU A 8 6.07 -0.21 -1.75
N ASP A 9 6.67 -1.13 -0.99
CA ASP A 9 6.87 -0.96 0.46
C ASP A 9 7.74 0.25 0.78
N GLN A 10 8.83 0.46 0.04
CA GLN A 10 9.69 1.63 0.19
C GLN A 10 8.94 2.93 -0.14
N ILE A 11 8.12 2.94 -1.18
CA ILE A 11 7.31 4.10 -1.57
C ILE A 11 6.25 4.42 -0.50
N ILE A 12 5.57 3.41 0.04
CA ILE A 12 4.60 3.57 1.14
C ILE A 12 5.30 4.19 2.35
N GLU A 13 6.50 3.72 2.68
CA GLU A 13 7.23 4.22 3.84
C GLU A 13 7.63 5.69 3.66
N ILE A 14 8.15 6.07 2.49
CA ILE A 14 8.45 7.47 2.17
C ILE A 14 7.18 8.32 2.28
N SER A 15 6.06 7.85 1.71
CA SER A 15 4.78 8.56 1.77
C SER A 15 4.29 8.77 3.21
N ARG A 16 4.47 7.79 4.11
CA ARG A 16 4.16 7.96 5.55
C ARG A 16 5.03 9.02 6.20
N GLN A 17 6.32 9.05 5.88
CA GLN A 17 7.23 10.03 6.45
C GLN A 17 6.87 11.45 6.00
N GLU A 18 6.56 11.64 4.72
CA GLU A 18 6.09 12.92 4.19
C GLU A 18 4.77 13.36 4.83
N ASP A 19 3.82 12.43 4.97
CA ASP A 19 2.54 12.68 5.63
C ASP A 19 2.75 13.14 7.08
N LEU A 20 3.64 12.47 7.81
CA LEU A 20 4.00 12.84 9.18
C LEU A 20 4.69 14.21 9.25
N ILE A 21 5.61 14.50 8.33
CA ILE A 21 6.29 15.80 8.24
C ILE A 21 5.27 16.90 7.98
N ASN A 22 4.34 16.69 7.06
CA ASN A 22 3.30 17.67 6.73
C ASN A 22 2.35 17.91 7.91
N LYS A 23 1.96 16.85 8.62
CA LYS A 23 1.18 16.96 9.87
C LYS A 23 1.94 17.76 10.93
N LYS A 24 3.23 17.49 11.12
CA LYS A 24 4.09 18.22 12.06
C LYS A 24 4.23 19.70 11.68
N LYS A 25 4.37 20.01 10.40
CA LYS A 25 4.41 21.40 9.91
C LYS A 25 3.10 22.15 10.14
N ASN A 26 1.98 21.43 10.19
CA ASN A 26 0.64 21.99 10.31
C ASN A 26 0.07 21.93 11.76
N ILE A 27 0.91 21.74 12.79
CA ILE A 27 0.50 21.64 14.21
C ILE A 27 -0.31 22.85 14.69
N LYS A 28 -0.05 24.05 14.16
CA LYS A 28 -0.82 25.29 14.45
C LYS A 28 -1.79 25.69 13.33
N GLY A 29 -1.95 24.85 12.31
CA GLY A 29 -2.82 25.12 11.17
C GLY A 29 -4.15 24.38 11.28
N ASN A 30 -4.75 24.07 10.13
CA ASN A 30 -6.11 23.51 10.12
C ASN A 30 -6.12 22.03 10.56
N ALA A 31 -6.89 21.69 11.60
CA ALA A 31 -6.94 20.34 12.17
C ALA A 31 -7.41 19.28 11.16
N SER A 32 -8.26 19.63 10.20
CA SER A 32 -8.69 18.72 9.14
C SER A 32 -7.54 18.23 8.25
N LYS A 33 -6.44 18.98 8.18
CA LYS A 33 -5.23 18.61 7.43
C LYS A 33 -4.23 17.81 8.26
N THR A 34 -4.46 17.64 9.57
CA THR A 34 -3.62 16.81 10.44
C THR A 34 -4.22 15.47 10.81
N VAL A 35 -5.53 15.30 10.61
CA VAL A 35 -6.28 14.08 10.93
C VAL A 35 -6.36 13.15 9.72
N GLY A 36 -6.25 11.84 9.97
CA GLY A 36 -6.36 10.80 8.92
C GLY A 36 -5.05 10.56 8.14
N LYS A 37 -5.07 9.60 7.20
CA LYS A 37 -3.94 9.36 6.26
C LYS A 37 -4.14 10.22 5.01
N SER A 38 -3.06 10.67 4.36
CA SER A 38 -3.21 11.28 3.03
C SER A 38 -3.83 10.33 2.02
N TRP A 39 -4.47 10.94 1.02
CA TRP A 39 -5.05 10.25 -0.12
C TRP A 39 -4.03 9.32 -0.80
N MET A 40 -2.78 9.77 -0.95
CA MET A 40 -1.69 9.00 -1.54
C MET A 40 -1.38 7.74 -0.74
N LEU A 41 -1.16 7.88 0.56
CA LEU A 41 -0.85 6.74 1.43
C LEU A 41 -1.96 5.69 1.41
N HIS A 42 -3.23 6.14 1.43
CA HIS A 42 -4.39 5.25 1.35
C HIS A 42 -4.41 4.42 0.05
N HIS A 43 -4.19 5.05 -1.10
CA HIS A 43 -4.23 4.35 -2.38
C HIS A 43 -3.03 3.42 -2.59
N LEU A 44 -1.85 3.77 -2.06
CA LEU A 44 -0.68 2.90 -2.12
C LEU A 44 -0.86 1.62 -1.28
N GLU A 45 -1.47 1.74 -0.10
CA GLU A 45 -1.82 0.58 0.74
C GLU A 45 -2.86 -0.31 0.04
N ALA A 46 -3.90 0.27 -0.55
CA ALA A 46 -4.90 -0.48 -1.32
C ALA A 46 -4.30 -1.18 -2.55
N LEU A 47 -3.40 -0.52 -3.28
CA LEU A 47 -2.70 -1.11 -4.42
C LEU A 47 -1.87 -2.33 -3.99
N LYS A 48 -1.18 -2.23 -2.85
CA LYS A 48 -0.41 -3.36 -2.30
C LYS A 48 -1.32 -4.55 -2.00
N GLU A 49 -2.48 -4.30 -1.39
CA GLU A 49 -3.47 -5.34 -1.09
C GLU A 49 -3.99 -6.01 -2.36
N LEU A 50 -4.32 -5.23 -3.41
CA LEU A 50 -4.77 -5.78 -4.69
C LEU A 50 -3.72 -6.68 -5.36
N ILE A 51 -2.46 -6.26 -5.38
CA ILE A 51 -1.37 -7.07 -5.97
C ILE A 51 -1.18 -8.38 -5.18
N ILE A 52 -1.27 -8.33 -3.85
CA ILE A 52 -1.18 -9.54 -3.02
C ILE A 52 -2.38 -10.46 -3.28
N PHE A 53 -3.59 -9.91 -3.31
CA PHE A 53 -4.82 -10.63 -3.56
C PHE A 53 -4.79 -11.35 -4.92
N GLU A 54 -4.41 -10.64 -5.99
CA GLU A 54 -4.28 -11.21 -7.33
C GLU A 54 -3.27 -12.37 -7.35
N ASN A 55 -2.14 -12.23 -6.65
CA ASN A 55 -1.10 -13.26 -6.58
C ASN A 55 -1.56 -14.51 -5.81
N VAL A 56 -2.31 -14.33 -4.71
CA VAL A 56 -2.88 -15.44 -3.95
C VAL A 56 -3.92 -16.20 -4.79
N ASN A 57 -4.84 -15.49 -5.45
CA ASN A 57 -5.88 -16.12 -6.26
C ASN A 57 -5.33 -16.79 -7.53
N SER A 58 -4.29 -16.21 -8.13
CA SER A 58 -3.61 -16.83 -9.28
C SER A 58 -2.95 -18.17 -8.92
N ARG A 59 -2.50 -18.35 -7.67
CA ARG A 59 -1.89 -19.61 -7.20
C ARG A 59 -2.93 -20.69 -6.87
N ASN A 60 -4.10 -20.29 -6.40
CA ASN A 60 -5.18 -21.21 -6.01
C ASN A 60 -5.99 -21.74 -7.21
N SER A 61 -5.67 -21.30 -8.43
CA SER A 61 -6.38 -21.66 -9.67
C SER A 61 -5.67 -22.75 -10.49
N ARG A 62 -4.59 -23.36 -10.00
CA ARG A 62 -3.86 -24.40 -10.75
C ARG A 62 -4.73 -25.68 -10.76
N PRO A 63 -5.16 -26.19 -11.93
CA PRO A 63 -6.03 -27.36 -11.99
C PRO A 63 -5.30 -28.59 -11.44
N ILE A 64 -6.02 -29.40 -10.65
CA ILE A 64 -5.56 -30.73 -10.23
C ILE A 64 -5.41 -31.53 -11.53
N GLN A 65 -4.18 -31.90 -11.88
CA GLN A 65 -3.94 -32.80 -12.99
C GLN A 65 -4.60 -34.14 -12.62
N LYS A 66 -5.56 -34.59 -13.43
CA LYS A 66 -6.05 -35.96 -13.32
C LYS A 66 -4.89 -36.85 -13.75
N GLU A 67 -4.39 -37.67 -12.82
CA GLU A 67 -3.50 -38.76 -13.14
C GLU A 67 -4.29 -39.78 -13.98
N ASP A 68 -3.75 -40.12 -15.15
CA ASP A 68 -4.25 -41.18 -16.04
C ASP A 68 -3.94 -42.57 -15.46
#